data_AF-A0A7S6WQZ1-F1
#
_entry.id   AF-A0A7S6WQZ1-F1
#
_cell.length_a   1.000
_cell.length_b   1.000
_cell.length_c   1.000
_cell.angle_alpha   90.00
_cell.angle_beta   90.00
_cell.angle_gamma   90.00
#
_symmetry.space_group_name_H-M   'P 1'
#
loop_
_entity.id
_entity.type
_entity.pdbx_description
1 polymer ?
#
loop_
_entity_poly.entity_id
_entity_poly.type
_entity_poly.pdbx_seq_one_letter_code
_entity_poly.pdbx_strand_id
1 'polypeptide(L)'
;MKILFKKELYEFRYNYKAWFIAFLSIAAVYAPTSWKHEAPVFLLCLWLLISIGQYIYESYYTETKHGGWIFIHNMGVTFFELFFAKFLCSLMMVIVIMIIDIPNLIGKIWISDFFLIFLFTIIQIEITYLSIIFSKGSEATSSTVGTILSVVLLFAAFYIQNAFLRIFLLAVLACFLGFVCKTVSKTLKYRTQL
;
A
#
# COMPACT_ATOMS: atom_id res chain seq x y z
N MET A 1 -8.19 19.46 0.49
CA MET A 1 -8.96 18.19 0.52
C MET A 1 -9.70 17.85 -0.79
N LYS A 2 -10.75 18.56 -1.22
CA LYS A 2 -11.59 18.14 -2.38
C LYS A 2 -10.82 17.97 -3.70
N ILE A 3 -9.87 18.85 -3.99
CA ILE A 3 -9.04 18.79 -5.22
C ILE A 3 -8.06 17.61 -5.15
N LEU A 4 -7.37 17.44 -4.01
CA LEU A 4 -6.46 16.32 -3.76
C LEU A 4 -7.17 14.97 -3.94
N PHE A 5 -8.33 14.79 -3.32
CA PHE A 5 -9.08 13.54 -3.42
C PHE A 5 -9.54 13.24 -4.86
N LYS A 6 -9.95 14.27 -5.61
CA LYS A 6 -10.28 14.11 -7.04
C LYS A 6 -9.07 13.68 -7.87
N LYS A 7 -7.89 14.26 -7.61
CA LYS A 7 -6.64 13.88 -8.26
C LYS A 7 -6.29 12.42 -7.97
N GLU A 8 -6.33 12.02 -6.69
CA GLU A 8 -6.03 10.64 -6.29
C GLU A 8 -7.04 9.63 -6.86
N LEU A 9 -8.34 9.96 -6.87
CA LEU A 9 -9.36 9.11 -7.51
C LEU A 9 -9.13 8.96 -9.02
N TYR A 10 -8.66 10.02 -9.69
CA TYR A 10 -8.32 9.96 -11.11
C TYR A 10 -7.12 9.02 -11.33
N GLU A 11 -6.03 9.23 -10.59
CA GLU A 11 -4.86 8.34 -10.67
C GLU A 11 -5.23 6.90 -10.34
N PHE A 12 -6.06 6.69 -9.32
CA PHE A 12 -6.57 5.37 -8.93
C PHE A 12 -7.37 4.71 -10.07
N ARG A 13 -8.35 5.42 -10.65
CA ARG A 13 -9.21 4.87 -11.71
C ARG A 13 -8.43 4.51 -12.97
N TYR A 14 -7.44 5.33 -13.35
CA TYR A 14 -6.71 5.18 -14.61
C TYR A 14 -5.38 4.43 -14.47
N ASN A 15 -5.08 3.88 -13.29
CA ASN A 15 -3.92 3.02 -13.09
C ASN A 15 -4.18 1.60 -13.62
N TYR A 16 -4.07 1.43 -14.93
CA TYR A 16 -4.34 0.16 -15.60
C TYR A 16 -3.44 -0.98 -15.11
N LYS A 17 -2.19 -0.69 -14.73
CA LYS A 17 -1.24 -1.69 -14.22
C LYS A 17 -1.70 -2.25 -12.89
N ALA A 18 -2.09 -1.39 -11.94
CA ALA A 18 -2.61 -1.82 -10.64
C ALA A 18 -3.94 -2.58 -10.78
N TRP A 19 -4.86 -2.12 -11.65
CA TRP A 19 -6.11 -2.84 -11.92
C TRP A 19 -5.90 -4.18 -12.61
N PHE A 20 -4.93 -4.27 -13.51
CA PHE A 20 -4.55 -5.54 -14.13
C PHE A 20 -4.01 -6.54 -13.10
N ILE A 21 -3.15 -6.08 -12.18
CA ILE A 21 -2.66 -6.93 -11.08
C ILE A 21 -3.80 -7.30 -10.12
N ALA A 22 -4.72 -6.39 -9.82
CA ALA A 22 -5.89 -6.69 -9.00
C ALA A 22 -6.78 -7.76 -9.66
N PHE A 23 -6.97 -7.68 -10.98
CA PHE A 23 -7.69 -8.71 -11.74
C PHE A 23 -6.96 -10.06 -11.70
N LEU A 24 -5.64 -10.08 -11.89
CA LEU A 24 -4.83 -11.30 -11.75
C LEU A 24 -4.90 -11.88 -10.34
N SER A 25 -4.91 -11.02 -9.32
CA SER A 25 -5.03 -11.41 -7.91
C SER A 25 -6.34 -12.14 -7.65
N ILE A 26 -7.46 -11.57 -8.11
CA ILE A 26 -8.78 -12.19 -8.04
C ILE A 26 -8.77 -13.53 -8.81
N ALA A 27 -8.27 -13.55 -10.04
CA ALA A 27 -8.23 -14.77 -10.84
C ALA A 27 -7.39 -15.89 -10.18
N ALA A 28 -6.25 -15.54 -9.57
CA ALA A 28 -5.39 -16.47 -8.84
C ALA A 28 -6.09 -17.06 -7.61
N VAL A 29 -6.97 -16.29 -6.98
CA VAL A 29 -7.83 -16.76 -5.89
C VAL A 29 -8.83 -17.80 -6.40
N TYR A 30 -9.40 -17.67 -7.60
CA TYR A 30 -10.31 -18.68 -8.15
C TYR A 30 -9.62 -19.94 -8.71
N ALA A 31 -8.29 -20.00 -8.70
CA ALA A 31 -7.58 -21.20 -9.10
C ALA A 31 -7.80 -22.34 -8.07
N PRO A 32 -8.14 -23.57 -8.50
CA PRO A 32 -8.50 -24.67 -7.60
C PRO A 32 -7.36 -25.16 -6.67
N THR A 33 -6.14 -24.66 -6.85
CA THR A 33 -4.94 -24.99 -6.05
C THR A 33 -4.70 -24.04 -4.88
N SER A 34 -5.05 -22.76 -4.98
CA SER A 34 -4.72 -21.74 -3.97
C SER A 34 -5.47 -21.91 -2.65
N TRP A 35 -6.69 -22.45 -2.68
CA TRP A 35 -7.52 -22.69 -1.49
C TRP A 35 -7.37 -24.06 -0.85
N LYS A 36 -6.59 -24.96 -1.46
CA LYS A 36 -6.23 -26.26 -0.86
C LYS A 36 -5.06 -26.13 0.13
N HIS A 37 -4.37 -24.99 0.13
CA HIS A 37 -3.28 -24.72 1.06
C HIS A 37 -3.78 -24.17 2.40
N GLU A 38 -3.09 -24.53 3.48
CA GLU A 38 -3.41 -24.20 4.88
C GLU A 38 -3.26 -22.71 5.24
N ALA A 39 -2.90 -21.84 4.29
CA ALA A 39 -2.59 -20.42 4.54
C ALA A 39 -3.36 -19.43 3.63
N PRO A 40 -4.71 -19.48 3.60
CA PRO A 40 -5.52 -18.61 2.73
C PRO A 40 -5.35 -17.11 3.02
N VAL A 41 -5.22 -16.73 4.30
CA VAL A 41 -5.04 -15.33 4.73
C VAL A 41 -3.69 -14.78 4.27
N PHE A 42 -2.63 -15.60 4.29
CA PHE A 42 -1.30 -15.20 3.82
C PHE A 42 -1.34 -14.90 2.31
N LEU A 43 -1.91 -15.80 1.52
CA LEU A 43 -2.02 -15.63 0.07
C LEU A 43 -2.82 -14.38 -0.30
N LEU A 44 -3.94 -14.15 0.40
CA LEU A 44 -4.73 -12.94 0.19
C LEU A 44 -3.94 -11.67 0.51
N CYS A 45 -3.27 -11.63 1.68
CA CYS A 45 -2.44 -10.49 2.05
C CYS A 45 -1.32 -10.25 1.04
N LEU A 46 -0.70 -11.31 0.50
CA LEU A 46 0.33 -11.22 -0.53
C LEU A 46 -0.21 -10.55 -1.80
N TRP A 47 -1.33 -11.04 -2.33
CA TRP A 47 -1.93 -10.50 -3.55
C TRP A 47 -2.43 -9.06 -3.39
N LEU A 48 -3.02 -8.74 -2.22
CA LEU A 48 -3.39 -7.39 -1.85
C LEU A 48 -2.17 -6.47 -1.81
N LEU A 49 -1.07 -6.90 -1.16
CA LEU A 49 0.16 -6.11 -1.07
C LEU A 49 0.75 -5.79 -2.44
N ILE A 50 0.76 -6.75 -3.37
CA ILE A 50 1.28 -6.54 -4.72
C ILE A 50 0.40 -5.54 -5.48
N SER A 51 -0.93 -5.71 -5.45
CA SER A 51 -1.88 -4.82 -6.15
C SER A 51 -1.83 -3.38 -5.62
N ILE A 52 -1.90 -3.24 -4.29
CA ILE A 52 -1.86 -1.96 -3.58
C ILE A 52 -0.49 -1.31 -3.75
N GLY A 53 0.58 -2.10 -3.62
CA GLY A 53 1.95 -1.65 -3.82
C GLY A 53 2.15 -1.01 -5.19
N GLN A 54 1.64 -1.63 -6.26
CA GLN A 54 1.71 -1.06 -7.60
C GLN A 54 0.94 0.25 -7.74
N TYR A 55 -0.27 0.33 -7.17
CA TYR A 55 -1.06 1.56 -7.19
C TYR A 55 -0.32 2.71 -6.51
N ILE A 56 0.11 2.49 -5.26
CA ILE A 56 0.78 3.50 -4.45
C ILE A 56 2.08 3.94 -5.12
N TYR A 57 2.80 2.97 -5.68
CA TYR A 57 4.05 3.20 -6.38
C TYR A 57 3.88 4.20 -7.52
N GLU A 58 2.95 3.94 -8.44
CA GLU A 58 2.72 4.83 -9.58
C GLU A 58 2.23 6.20 -9.14
N SER A 59 1.38 6.24 -8.12
CA SER A 59 0.83 7.50 -7.60
C SER A 59 1.88 8.37 -6.91
N TYR A 60 2.86 7.80 -6.22
CA TYR A 60 4.02 8.57 -5.71
C TYR A 60 5.06 8.87 -6.79
N TYR A 61 5.17 8.02 -7.81
CA TYR A 61 6.06 8.24 -8.94
C TYR A 61 5.62 9.45 -9.80
N THR A 62 4.32 9.58 -10.07
CA THR A 62 3.78 10.77 -10.75
C THR A 62 4.10 12.04 -9.96
N GLU A 63 4.00 12.00 -8.64
CA GLU A 63 4.31 13.13 -7.77
C GLU A 63 5.78 13.52 -7.80
N THR A 64 6.68 12.54 -7.74
CA THR A 64 8.13 12.75 -7.73
C THR A 64 8.73 13.17 -9.07
N LYS A 65 8.27 12.62 -10.20
CA LYS A 65 8.85 12.94 -11.51
C LYS A 65 8.15 14.05 -12.28
N HIS A 66 6.84 14.21 -12.16
CA HIS A 66 6.06 15.06 -13.07
C HIS A 66 5.74 16.43 -12.48
N GLY A 67 6.58 16.93 -11.57
CA GLY A 67 6.33 18.21 -10.88
C GLY A 67 5.12 18.18 -9.93
N GLY A 68 4.55 17.01 -9.64
CA GLY A 68 3.40 16.88 -8.75
C GLY A 68 3.69 17.36 -7.33
N TRP A 69 4.95 17.27 -6.86
CA TRP A 69 5.35 17.89 -5.59
C TRP A 69 5.16 19.40 -5.54
N ILE A 70 5.40 20.11 -6.66
CA ILE A 70 5.20 21.57 -6.72
C ILE A 70 3.69 21.88 -6.62
N PHE A 71 2.86 21.10 -7.30
CA PHE A 71 1.41 21.23 -7.20
C PHE A 71 0.88 20.96 -5.79
N ILE A 72 1.34 19.88 -5.15
CA ILE A 72 0.97 19.52 -3.77
C ILE A 72 1.42 20.60 -2.78
N HIS A 73 2.64 21.13 -2.96
CA HIS A 73 3.19 22.21 -2.14
C HIS A 73 2.37 23.50 -2.29
N ASN A 74 2.06 23.91 -3.53
CA ASN A 74 1.27 25.10 -3.81
C ASN A 74 -0.16 25.03 -3.25
N MET A 75 -0.73 23.82 -3.14
CA MET A 75 -2.02 23.61 -2.47
C MET A 75 -1.93 23.61 -0.94
N GLY A 76 -0.74 23.74 -0.35
CA GLY A 76 -0.52 23.73 1.10
C GLY A 76 -0.77 22.35 1.74
N VAL A 77 -0.79 21.28 0.95
CA VAL A 77 -1.13 19.94 1.42
C VAL A 77 0.00 19.37 2.28
N THR A 78 -0.38 18.82 3.43
CA THR A 78 0.55 18.14 4.35
C THR A 78 0.78 16.68 3.95
N PHE A 79 1.89 16.10 4.40
CA PHE A 79 2.18 14.67 4.21
C PHE A 79 1.02 13.77 4.68
N PHE A 80 0.40 14.08 5.82
CA PHE A 80 -0.68 13.27 6.38
C PHE A 80 -1.96 13.32 5.54
N GLU A 81 -2.29 14.48 4.95
CA GLU A 81 -3.44 14.59 4.06
C GLU A 81 -3.23 13.79 2.77
N LEU A 82 -2.01 13.84 2.22
CA LEU A 82 -1.63 13.04 1.04
C LEU A 82 -1.66 11.55 1.35
N PHE A 83 -1.05 11.15 2.46
CA PHE A 83 -1.04 9.79 2.96
C PHE A 83 -2.47 9.26 3.13
N PHE A 84 -3.35 10.04 3.79
CA PHE A 84 -4.73 9.64 4.04
C PHE A 84 -5.53 9.47 2.75
N ALA A 85 -5.31 10.33 1.74
CA ALA A 85 -5.98 10.19 0.44
C ALA A 85 -5.56 8.89 -0.28
N LYS A 86 -4.27 8.57 -0.28
CA LYS A 86 -3.74 7.30 -0.85
C LYS A 86 -4.20 6.09 -0.07
N PHE A 87 -4.27 6.21 1.26
CA PHE A 87 -4.78 5.17 2.14
C PHE A 87 -6.24 4.85 1.85
N LEU A 88 -7.10 5.86 1.72
CA LEU A 88 -8.51 5.66 1.35
C LEU A 88 -8.67 4.97 -0.01
N CYS A 89 -7.92 5.39 -1.03
CA CYS A 89 -7.98 4.75 -2.34
C CYS A 89 -7.48 3.30 -2.30
N SER A 90 -6.42 3.03 -1.53
CA SER A 90 -5.91 1.67 -1.30
C SER A 90 -6.94 0.79 -0.59
N LEU A 91 -7.65 1.31 0.41
CA LEU A 91 -8.75 0.61 1.07
C LEU A 91 -9.91 0.32 0.12
N MET A 92 -10.23 1.22 -0.82
CA MET A 92 -11.24 0.93 -1.85
C MET A 92 -10.84 -0.27 -2.70
N MET A 93 -9.57 -0.41 -3.05
CA MET A 93 -9.06 -1.59 -3.77
C MET A 93 -9.17 -2.87 -2.93
N VAL A 94 -8.80 -2.81 -1.65
CA VAL A 94 -8.97 -3.94 -0.71
C VAL A 94 -10.44 -4.37 -0.67
N ILE A 95 -11.37 -3.41 -0.52
CA ILE A 95 -12.81 -3.68 -0.45
C ILE A 95 -13.29 -4.34 -1.75
N VAL A 96 -12.89 -3.84 -2.92
CA VAL A 96 -13.28 -4.43 -4.21
C VAL A 96 -12.81 -5.88 -4.33
N ILE A 97 -11.54 -6.16 -4.02
CA ILE A 97 -10.98 -7.52 -4.09
C ILE A 97 -11.70 -8.43 -3.08
N MET A 98 -11.88 -7.96 -1.84
CA MET A 98 -12.59 -8.69 -0.80
C MET A 98 -14.03 -9.03 -1.18
N ILE A 99 -14.78 -8.07 -1.76
CA ILE A 99 -16.18 -8.29 -2.19
C ILE A 99 -16.25 -9.37 -3.27
N ILE A 100 -15.34 -9.31 -4.24
CA ILE A 100 -15.34 -10.26 -5.35
C ILE A 100 -14.94 -11.66 -4.88
N ASP A 101 -14.10 -11.76 -3.85
CA ASP A 101 -13.64 -13.03 -3.30
C ASP A 101 -14.48 -13.56 -2.12
N ILE A 102 -15.57 -12.88 -1.73
CA ILE A 102 -16.47 -13.28 -0.61
C ILE A 102 -16.74 -14.80 -0.58
N PRO A 103 -17.15 -15.47 -1.69
CA PRO A 103 -17.50 -16.88 -1.67
C PRO A 103 -16.36 -17.78 -1.19
N ASN A 104 -15.12 -17.37 -1.45
CA ASN A 104 -13.94 -18.14 -1.09
C ASN A 104 -13.41 -17.77 0.32
N LEU A 105 -13.73 -16.59 0.83
CA LEU A 105 -13.27 -16.04 2.11
C LEU A 105 -14.15 -16.44 3.31
N ILE A 106 -15.42 -16.79 3.07
CA ILE A 106 -16.38 -17.16 4.11
C ILE A 106 -15.84 -18.35 4.94
N GLY A 107 -15.78 -18.16 6.26
CA GLY A 107 -15.29 -19.17 7.21
C GLY A 107 -13.77 -19.35 7.28
N LYS A 108 -13.00 -18.64 6.43
CA LYS A 108 -11.52 -18.70 6.41
C LYS A 108 -10.85 -17.44 6.93
N ILE A 109 -11.59 -16.34 7.04
CA ILE A 109 -11.11 -15.04 7.53
C ILE A 109 -11.83 -14.66 8.82
N TRP A 110 -11.05 -14.20 9.79
CA TRP A 110 -11.52 -13.69 11.06
C TRP A 110 -11.46 -12.17 11.10
N ILE A 111 -12.22 -11.56 12.02
CA ILE A 111 -12.23 -10.10 12.23
C ILE A 111 -10.81 -9.56 12.49
N SER A 112 -9.97 -10.33 13.19
CA SER A 112 -8.56 -9.98 13.46
C SER A 112 -7.71 -9.82 12.20
N ASP A 113 -8.05 -10.51 11.11
CA ASP A 113 -7.29 -10.46 9.86
C ASP A 113 -7.53 -9.15 9.11
N PHE A 114 -8.68 -8.50 9.32
CA PHE A 114 -8.93 -7.16 8.77
C PHE A 114 -8.01 -6.10 9.40
N PHE A 115 -7.75 -6.19 10.71
CA PHE A 115 -6.77 -5.32 11.38
C PHE A 115 -5.36 -5.54 10.83
N LEU A 116 -5.01 -6.79 10.54
CA LEU A 116 -3.74 -7.14 9.93
C LEU A 116 -3.58 -6.50 8.55
N ILE A 117 -4.59 -6.65 7.69
CA ILE A 117 -4.60 -6.08 6.32
C ILE A 117 -4.51 -4.55 6.36
N PHE A 118 -5.24 -3.92 7.28
CA PHE A 118 -5.21 -2.48 7.47
C PHE A 118 -3.80 -1.99 7.81
N LEU A 119 -3.14 -2.63 8.77
CA LEU A 119 -1.77 -2.30 9.17
C LEU A 119 -0.77 -2.54 8.04
N PHE A 120 -0.91 -3.65 7.30
CA PHE A 120 -0.08 -3.90 6.13
C PHE A 120 -0.24 -2.86 5.03
N THR A 121 -1.47 -2.38 4.82
CA THR A 121 -1.75 -1.32 3.84
C THR A 121 -1.02 -0.03 4.23
N ILE A 122 -1.04 0.35 5.51
CA ILE A 122 -0.30 1.51 6.01
C ILE A 122 1.20 1.35 5.77
N ILE A 123 1.76 0.22 6.21
CA ILE A 123 3.20 -0.09 6.08
C ILE A 123 3.62 -0.07 4.60
N GLN A 124 2.80 -0.63 3.70
CA GLN A 124 3.06 -0.63 2.26
C GLN A 124 3.19 0.80 1.71
N ILE A 125 2.29 1.70 2.11
CA ILE A 125 2.31 3.10 1.67
C ILE A 125 3.62 3.78 2.08
N GLU A 126 4.01 3.59 3.33
CA GLU A 126 5.20 4.21 3.92
C GLU A 126 6.50 3.66 3.31
N ILE A 127 6.60 2.33 3.16
CA ILE A 127 7.77 1.69 2.53
C ILE A 127 7.91 2.11 1.07
N THR A 128 6.81 2.16 0.33
CA THR A 128 6.82 2.56 -1.09
C THR A 128 7.23 4.02 -1.22
N TYR A 129 6.72 4.90 -0.36
CA TYR A 129 7.12 6.31 -0.30
C TYR A 129 8.62 6.48 -0.06
N LEU A 130 9.17 5.81 0.96
CA LEU A 130 10.61 5.86 1.26
C LEU A 130 11.44 5.32 0.11
N SER A 131 11.02 4.18 -0.47
CA SER A 131 11.74 3.54 -1.58
C SER A 131 11.87 4.46 -2.79
N ILE A 132 10.81 5.20 -3.13
CA ILE A 132 10.81 6.18 -4.22
C ILE A 132 11.77 7.33 -3.96
N ILE A 133 11.83 7.82 -2.72
CA ILE A 133 12.70 8.94 -2.36
C ILE A 133 14.17 8.51 -2.39
N PHE A 134 14.48 7.34 -1.82
CA PHE A 134 15.85 6.81 -1.80
C PHE A 134 16.34 6.41 -3.19
N SER A 135 15.47 5.88 -4.05
CA SER A 135 15.83 5.54 -5.44
C SER A 135 15.92 6.75 -6.37
N LYS A 136 15.68 7.97 -5.86
CA LYS A 136 15.55 9.21 -6.65
C LYS A 136 14.51 9.08 -7.77
N GLY A 137 13.45 8.29 -7.53
CA GLY A 137 12.41 8.03 -8.53
C GLY A 137 12.89 7.17 -9.71
N SER A 138 13.93 6.36 -9.56
CA SER A 138 14.26 5.35 -10.58
C SER A 138 13.20 4.26 -10.58
N GLU A 139 12.54 4.05 -11.73
CA GLU A 139 11.24 3.39 -11.78
C GLU A 139 11.31 1.94 -11.29
N ALA A 140 12.21 1.15 -11.89
CA ALA A 140 12.37 -0.26 -11.59
C ALA A 140 12.89 -0.52 -10.17
N THR A 141 13.81 0.31 -9.65
CA THR A 141 14.43 0.05 -8.34
C THR A 141 13.51 0.36 -7.17
N SER A 142 12.71 1.44 -7.21
CA SER A 142 11.81 1.74 -6.09
C SER A 142 10.62 0.79 -5.99
N SER A 143 10.00 0.42 -7.11
CA SER A 143 8.89 -0.55 -7.10
C SER A 143 9.38 -1.91 -6.60
N THR A 144 10.52 -2.38 -7.11
CA THR A 144 11.08 -3.68 -6.73
C THR A 144 11.48 -3.71 -5.25
N VAL A 145 12.21 -2.70 -4.77
CA VAL A 145 12.66 -2.65 -3.36
C VAL A 145 11.46 -2.54 -2.41
N GLY A 146 10.49 -1.67 -2.72
CA GLY A 146 9.30 -1.52 -1.90
C GLY A 146 8.50 -2.82 -1.80
N THR A 147 8.31 -3.50 -2.92
CA THR A 147 7.58 -4.78 -2.96
C THR A 147 8.33 -5.88 -2.21
N ILE A 148 9.64 -6.02 -2.41
CA ILE A 148 10.45 -7.03 -1.71
C ILE A 148 10.41 -6.82 -0.20
N LEU A 149 10.63 -5.60 0.28
CA LEU A 149 10.62 -5.30 1.72
C LEU A 149 9.26 -5.63 2.35
N SER A 150 8.17 -5.29 1.67
CA SER A 150 6.82 -5.60 2.16
C SER A 150 6.51 -7.09 2.16
N VAL A 151 6.98 -7.84 1.16
CA VAL A 151 6.84 -9.31 1.14
C VAL A 151 7.65 -9.93 2.29
N VAL A 152 8.89 -9.50 2.52
CA VAL A 152 9.71 -9.97 3.64
C VAL A 152 9.03 -9.70 4.98
N LEU A 153 8.44 -8.50 5.15
CA LEU A 153 7.68 -8.16 6.36
C LEU A 153 6.41 -9.00 6.51
N LEU A 154 5.74 -9.34 5.42
CA LEU A 154 4.61 -10.26 5.44
C LEU A 154 5.03 -11.63 5.98
N PHE A 155 6.10 -12.21 5.46
CA PHE A 155 6.64 -13.48 5.96
C PHE A 155 7.02 -13.38 7.45
N ALA A 156 7.72 -12.32 7.84
CA ALA A 156 8.12 -12.11 9.24
C ALA A 156 6.91 -12.01 10.18
N ALA A 157 5.84 -11.33 9.76
CA ALA A 157 4.62 -11.22 10.57
C ALA A 157 3.91 -12.55 10.73
N PHE A 158 3.81 -13.36 9.67
CA PHE A 158 3.16 -14.67 9.73
C PHE A 158 3.98 -15.72 10.51
N TYR A 159 5.28 -15.48 10.73
CA TYR A 159 6.10 -16.28 11.64
C TYR A 159 5.73 -16.07 13.13
N ILE A 160 5.14 -14.92 13.47
CA ILE A 160 4.68 -14.62 14.83
C ILE A 160 3.32 -15.27 15.04
N GLN A 161 3.29 -16.37 15.80
CA GLN A 161 2.08 -17.14 16.07
C GLN A 161 1.06 -16.39 16.94
N ASN A 162 1.54 -15.56 17.88
CA ASN A 162 0.65 -14.80 18.76
C ASN A 162 0.05 -13.59 18.00
N ALA A 163 -1.26 -13.66 17.73
CA ALA A 163 -1.98 -12.63 16.98
C ALA A 163 -1.92 -11.23 17.61
N PHE A 164 -1.98 -11.14 18.95
CA PHE A 164 -1.92 -9.85 19.64
C PHE A 164 -0.52 -9.22 19.52
N LEU A 165 0.51 -10.02 19.77
CA LEU A 165 1.90 -9.58 19.62
C LEU A 165 2.20 -9.14 18.18
N ARG A 166 1.70 -9.90 17.20
CA ARG A 166 1.83 -9.59 15.77
C ARG A 166 1.20 -8.24 15.42
N ILE A 167 -0.05 -8.01 15.82
CA ILE A 167 -0.75 -6.74 15.57
C ILE A 167 -0.02 -5.58 16.26
N PHE A 168 0.41 -5.78 17.52
CA PHE A 168 1.15 -4.76 18.27
C PHE A 168 2.46 -4.37 17.58
N LEU A 169 3.28 -5.34 17.18
CA LEU A 169 4.54 -5.09 16.49
C LEU A 169 4.34 -4.37 15.15
N LEU A 170 3.33 -4.76 14.37
CA LEU A 170 2.99 -4.10 13.12
C LEU A 170 2.51 -2.66 13.35
N ALA A 171 1.72 -2.40 14.39
CA ALA A 171 1.29 -1.05 14.75
C ALA A 171 2.48 -0.16 15.16
N VAL A 172 3.41 -0.70 15.96
CA VAL A 172 4.65 0.02 16.32
C VAL A 172 5.48 0.32 15.08
N LEU A 173 5.63 -0.65 14.18
CA LEU A 173 6.38 -0.47 12.93
C LEU A 173 5.75 0.58 12.02
N ALA A 174 4.42 0.55 11.85
CA ALA A 174 3.68 1.56 11.08
C ALA A 174 3.90 2.97 11.67
N CYS A 175 3.75 3.14 12.98
CA CYS A 175 4.01 4.43 13.62
C CYS A 175 5.45 4.91 13.42
N PHE A 176 6.43 4.01 13.54
CA PHE A 176 7.84 4.33 13.33
C PHE A 176 8.12 4.75 11.87
N LEU A 177 7.65 3.98 10.90
CA LEU A 177 7.80 4.29 9.48
C LEU A 177 7.09 5.59 9.09
N GLY A 178 5.89 5.83 9.60
CA GLY A 178 5.17 7.09 9.42
C GLY A 178 5.93 8.30 9.96
N PHE A 179 6.59 8.16 11.11
CA PHE A 179 7.47 9.21 11.64
C PHE A 179 8.68 9.49 10.73
N VAL A 180 9.31 8.44 10.21
CA VAL A 180 10.42 8.56 9.25
C VAL A 180 9.95 9.25 7.97
N CYS A 181 8.81 8.83 7.40
CA CYS A 181 8.23 9.42 6.20
C CYS A 181 7.93 10.92 6.37
N LYS A 182 7.33 11.31 7.51
CA LYS A 182 7.07 12.71 7.85
C LYS A 182 8.36 13.53 7.88
N THR A 183 9.42 12.98 8.46
CA THR A 183 10.72 13.64 8.57
C THR A 183 11.35 13.83 7.19
N VAL A 184 11.32 12.80 6.35
CA VAL A 184 11.83 12.87 4.96
C VAL A 184 10.98 13.80 4.09
N SER A 185 9.66 13.86 4.28
CA SER A 185 8.79 14.80 3.54
C SER A 185 9.17 16.26 3.78
N LYS A 186 9.57 16.62 5.01
CA LYS A 186 10.06 17.98 5.31
C LYS A 186 11.32 18.34 4.54
N THR A 187 12.24 17.40 4.35
CA THR A 187 13.48 17.67 3.59
C THR A 187 13.21 17.85 2.11
N LEU A 188 12.22 17.13 1.55
CA LEU A 188 11.74 17.37 0.18
C LEU A 188 11.10 18.74 0.02
N LYS A 189 10.23 19.14 0.96
CA LYS A 189 9.59 20.47 0.96
C LYS A 189 10.62 21.60 0.93
N TYR A 190 11.71 21.44 1.67
CA TYR A 190 12.81 22.42 1.68
C TYR A 190 13.52 22.49 0.31
N ARG A 191 13.78 21.33 -0.33
CA ARG A 191 14.42 21.30 -1.66
C ARG A 191 13.57 21.89 -2.77
N THR A 192 12.24 21.80 -2.69
CA THR A 192 11.35 22.41 -3.71
C THR A 192 11.17 23.92 -3.51
N GLN A 193 11.62 24.49 -2.40
CA GLN A 193 11.59 25.93 -2.13
C GLN A 193 12.88 26.67 -2.54
N LEU A 194 13.96 25.93 -2.78
CA LEU A 194 15.23 26.43 -3.33
C LEU A 194 15.15 26.51 -4.86
#